data_AF-A0A841PYD4-F1
#
_entry.id   AF-A0A841PYD4-F1
#
_cell.length_a   1.000
_cell.length_b   1.000
_cell.length_c   1.000
_cell.angle_alpha   90.00
_cell.angle_beta   90.00
_cell.angle_gamma   90.00
#
_symmetry.space_group_name_H-M   'P 1'
#
loop_
_entity.id
_entity.type
_entity.pdbx_description
1 polymer ?
#
loop_
_entity_poly.entity_id
_entity_poly.type
_entity_poly.pdbx_seq_one_letter_code
_entity_poly.pdbx_strand_id
1 'polypeptide(L)'
;MNGQSLKPIKRSGLRIYLGTKYFRLKRILEWYFTRKKYATKMVDLPYRYPIAVHKTILRRKLKDVDMWYQENKIINLKIAIHKLNGIVIQPGETFSYWKLIGHPTRRKGYTSGMILHYGTFKPGIGGGLCQLSNLIYWITLHTSLTVTERHRHSYDVFPDANRTQPFGSGATCAYNYLDLQVKNNTNTPYQLWLNVTDNHLVGEWRTNIPEMMSYEIYQKDHKITHETWGGYVRHNTIYRKVFNGQNELLDDEYITENHALMMYNPLLSHTSYDDIENHQDYESNLNQLHRLLEDNIISEEEYQKKKEDLLNA
;
A
#
# COMPACT_ATOMS: atom_id res chain seq x y z
N MET A 1 23.14 -9.63 15.80
CA MET A 1 21.91 -10.23 15.21
C MET A 1 22.32 -10.90 13.91
N ASN A 2 22.09 -12.21 13.77
CA ASN A 2 22.48 -12.99 12.59
C ASN A 2 21.80 -12.42 11.33
N GLY A 3 22.58 -11.66 10.54
CA GLY A 3 22.17 -11.11 9.27
C GLY A 3 21.89 -12.24 8.28
N GLN A 4 20.65 -12.74 8.28
CA GLN A 4 20.18 -13.59 7.21
C GLN A 4 20.27 -12.76 5.92
N SER A 5 21.11 -13.21 4.99
CA SER A 5 21.23 -12.59 3.68
C SER A 5 19.85 -12.45 3.05
N LEU A 6 19.46 -11.21 2.73
CA LEU A 6 18.22 -10.91 1.99
C LEU A 6 18.33 -11.28 0.51
N LYS A 7 19.41 -11.98 0.12
CA LYS A 7 19.62 -12.51 -1.22
C LYS A 7 18.43 -13.39 -1.62
N PRO A 8 17.75 -13.09 -2.74
CA PRO A 8 16.65 -13.90 -3.23
C PRO A 8 17.09 -15.35 -3.46
N ILE A 9 16.44 -16.29 -2.79
CA ILE A 9 16.71 -17.72 -2.97
C ILE A 9 15.79 -18.24 -4.07
N LYS A 10 16.37 -18.72 -5.17
CA LYS A 10 15.63 -19.45 -6.19
C LYS A 10 15.19 -20.81 -5.64
N ARG A 11 13.90 -21.11 -5.74
CA ARG A 11 13.30 -22.39 -5.32
C ARG A 11 12.71 -23.08 -6.54
N SER A 12 12.71 -24.41 -6.57
CA SER A 12 12.07 -25.17 -7.64
C SER A 12 10.56 -24.93 -7.67
N GLY A 13 9.95 -25.03 -8.86
CA GLY A 13 8.50 -24.87 -9.02
C GLY A 13 7.69 -25.83 -8.15
N LEU A 14 8.13 -27.09 -8.03
CA LEU A 14 7.50 -28.09 -7.17
C LEU A 14 7.51 -27.68 -5.69
N ARG A 15 8.64 -27.14 -5.20
CA ARG A 15 8.75 -26.65 -3.81
C ARG A 15 7.82 -25.46 -3.56
N ILE A 16 7.74 -24.53 -4.50
CA ILE A 16 6.83 -23.38 -4.41
C ILE A 16 5.39 -23.88 -4.36
N TYR A 17 5.00 -24.78 -5.27
CA TYR A 17 3.66 -25.35 -5.34
C TYR A 17 3.25 -26.07 -4.04
N LEU A 18 4.07 -27.03 -3.58
CA LEU A 18 3.80 -27.79 -2.36
C LEU A 18 3.81 -26.90 -1.12
N GLY A 19 4.76 -25.97 -1.03
CA GLY A 19 4.82 -24.99 0.06
C GLY A 19 3.56 -24.13 0.10
N THR A 20 3.12 -23.60 -1.04
CA THR A 20 1.87 -22.84 -1.11
C THR A 20 0.68 -23.67 -0.66
N LYS A 21 0.55 -24.93 -1.08
CA LYS A 21 -0.56 -25.80 -0.62
C LYS A 21 -0.51 -26.05 0.88
N TYR A 22 0.67 -26.34 1.43
CA TYR A 22 0.87 -26.51 2.87
C TYR A 22 0.46 -25.26 3.66
N PHE A 23 0.96 -24.08 3.31
CA PHE A 23 0.64 -22.86 4.04
C PHE A 23 -0.83 -22.46 3.92
N ARG A 24 -1.46 -22.72 2.76
CA ARG A 24 -2.90 -22.49 2.59
C ARG A 24 -3.73 -23.41 3.47
N LEU A 25 -3.38 -24.70 3.52
CA LEU A 25 -4.03 -25.67 4.42
C LEU A 25 -3.81 -25.30 5.89
N LYS A 26 -2.58 -24.97 6.28
CA LYS A 26 -2.25 -24.53 7.64
C LYS A 26 -3.12 -23.35 8.06
N ARG A 27 -3.29 -22.33 7.21
CA ARG A 27 -4.17 -21.20 7.50
C ARG A 27 -5.63 -21.61 7.64
N ILE A 28 -6.13 -22.48 6.76
CA ILE A 28 -7.50 -22.99 6.87
C ILE A 28 -7.69 -23.68 8.21
N LEU A 29 -6.76 -24.56 8.61
CA LEU A 29 -6.81 -25.22 9.90
C LEU A 29 -6.80 -24.22 11.04
N GLU A 30 -5.96 -23.18 10.96
CA GLU A 30 -5.94 -22.10 11.95
C GLU A 30 -7.30 -21.42 12.10
N TRP A 31 -7.95 -21.07 10.99
CA TRP A 31 -9.25 -20.38 10.99
C TRP A 31 -10.39 -21.17 11.63
N TYR A 32 -10.33 -22.51 11.61
CA TYR A 32 -11.41 -23.38 12.10
C TYR A 32 -11.10 -24.05 13.44
N PHE A 33 -9.84 -24.34 13.73
CA PHE A 33 -9.45 -25.14 14.89
C PHE A 33 -8.74 -24.33 15.99
N THR A 34 -8.39 -23.06 15.74
CA THR A 34 -7.88 -22.22 16.84
C THR A 34 -9.01 -21.68 17.70
N ARG A 35 -8.67 -21.34 18.95
CA ARG A 35 -9.57 -20.64 19.88
C ARG A 35 -9.77 -19.14 19.54
N LYS A 36 -9.21 -18.66 18.42
CA LYS A 36 -9.36 -17.27 17.99
C LYS A 36 -10.81 -17.03 17.59
N LYS A 37 -11.46 -16.04 18.24
CA LYS A 37 -12.76 -15.54 17.82
C LYS A 37 -12.56 -14.57 16.67
N TYR A 38 -13.11 -14.86 15.52
CA TYR A 38 -12.99 -14.00 14.34
C TYR A 38 -14.22 -13.13 14.20
N ALA A 39 -14.02 -11.85 13.87
CA ALA A 39 -15.10 -10.91 13.62
C ALA A 39 -15.94 -11.37 12.42
N THR A 40 -17.26 -11.41 12.59
CA THR A 40 -18.22 -11.76 11.52
C THR A 40 -19.42 -10.82 11.46
N LYS A 41 -19.63 -10.01 12.50
CA LYS A 41 -20.79 -9.12 12.62
C LYS A 41 -20.64 -7.93 11.67
N MET A 42 -21.59 -7.77 10.76
CA MET A 42 -21.71 -6.61 9.88
C MET A 42 -22.78 -5.66 10.43
N VAL A 43 -22.52 -4.36 10.35
CA VAL A 43 -23.47 -3.30 10.69
C VAL A 43 -23.46 -2.28 9.55
N ASP A 44 -24.62 -2.03 8.95
CA ASP A 44 -24.74 -1.18 7.76
C ASP A 44 -24.72 0.31 8.08
N LEU A 45 -25.07 0.70 9.30
CA LEU A 45 -25.01 2.09 9.74
C LEU A 45 -23.64 2.39 10.36
N PRO A 46 -23.00 3.52 10.00
CA PRO A 46 -21.73 3.90 10.59
C PRO A 46 -21.89 4.28 12.06
N TYR A 47 -20.98 3.79 12.91
CA TYR A 47 -20.86 4.24 14.29
C TYR A 47 -20.52 5.73 14.35
N ARG A 48 -20.89 6.38 15.46
CA ARG A 48 -20.94 7.85 15.53
C ARG A 48 -19.58 8.52 15.39
N TYR A 49 -18.53 8.00 16.01
CA TYR A 49 -17.24 8.68 16.13
C TYR A 49 -16.19 8.04 15.21
N PRO A 50 -15.66 8.76 14.20
CA PRO A 50 -14.48 8.32 13.48
C PRO A 50 -13.23 8.52 14.36
N ILE A 51 -12.43 7.47 14.48
CA ILE A 51 -11.19 7.47 15.27
C ILE A 51 -9.99 7.75 14.38
N ALA A 52 -9.90 7.03 13.27
CA ALA A 52 -8.81 7.16 12.31
C ALA A 52 -9.41 7.19 10.91
N VAL A 53 -8.97 8.13 10.09
CA VAL A 53 -9.45 8.33 8.71
C VAL A 53 -8.25 8.47 7.79
N HIS A 54 -8.26 7.76 6.68
CA HIS A 54 -7.26 7.95 5.63
C HIS A 54 -7.85 7.74 4.25
N LYS A 55 -7.28 8.44 3.26
CA LYS A 55 -7.63 8.30 1.85
C LYS A 55 -6.37 8.13 1.00
N THR A 56 -6.44 7.23 0.02
CA THR A 56 -5.34 6.96 -0.92
C THR A 56 -5.85 7.02 -2.35
N ILE A 57 -5.05 7.57 -3.27
CA ILE A 57 -5.44 7.74 -4.66
C ILE A 57 -5.59 6.39 -5.38
N LEU A 58 -6.67 6.24 -6.15
CA LEU A 58 -6.99 5.01 -6.87
C LEU A 58 -6.18 4.84 -8.14
N ARG A 59 -5.85 5.94 -8.82
CA ARG A 59 -5.16 5.91 -10.11
C ARG A 59 -3.80 6.58 -9.96
N ARG A 60 -2.77 5.83 -10.30
CA ARG A 60 -1.40 6.34 -10.43
C ARG A 60 -0.92 5.91 -11.81
N LYS A 61 -0.50 6.88 -12.62
CA LYS A 61 0.20 6.60 -13.88
C LYS A 61 1.59 6.11 -13.49
N LEU A 62 1.86 4.83 -13.71
CA LEU A 62 3.17 4.23 -13.46
C LEU A 62 3.90 4.13 -14.79
N LYS A 63 5.21 4.38 -14.78
CA LYS A 63 6.05 4.21 -15.96
C LYS A 63 5.96 2.77 -16.45
N ASP A 64 5.75 2.59 -17.76
CA ASP A 64 5.69 1.29 -18.43
C ASP A 64 4.61 0.33 -17.88
N VAL A 65 3.52 0.88 -17.32
CA VAL A 65 2.35 0.11 -16.87
C VAL A 65 1.07 0.67 -17.48
N ASP A 66 0.31 -0.19 -18.14
CA ASP A 66 -0.96 0.19 -18.74
C ASP A 66 -2.02 0.60 -17.69
N MET A 67 -2.84 1.59 -18.03
CA MET A 67 -3.89 2.10 -17.15
C MET A 67 -5.01 1.09 -16.86
N TRP A 68 -5.23 0.09 -17.72
CA TRP A 68 -6.25 -0.94 -17.48
C TRP A 68 -5.99 -1.74 -16.19
N TYR A 69 -4.74 -1.84 -15.74
CA TYR A 69 -4.41 -2.43 -14.44
C TYR A 69 -5.01 -1.64 -13.27
N GLN A 70 -5.06 -0.31 -13.37
CA GLN A 70 -5.64 0.55 -12.33
C GLN A 70 -7.17 0.45 -12.33
N GLU A 71 -7.81 0.38 -13.51
CA GLU A 71 -9.27 0.18 -13.60
C GLU A 71 -9.69 -1.18 -13.07
N ASN A 72 -9.00 -2.25 -13.44
CA ASN A 72 -9.28 -3.59 -12.93
C ASN A 72 -9.04 -3.69 -11.42
N LYS A 73 -8.02 -3.01 -10.90
CA LYS A 73 -7.81 -2.89 -9.45
C LYS A 73 -9.04 -2.26 -8.78
N ILE A 74 -9.63 -1.21 -9.34
CA ILE A 74 -10.81 -0.55 -8.75
C ILE A 74 -11.99 -1.53 -8.68
N ILE A 75 -12.21 -2.34 -9.73
CA ILE A 75 -13.22 -3.41 -9.72
C ILE A 75 -12.96 -4.39 -8.57
N ASN A 76 -11.72 -4.89 -8.46
CA ASN A 76 -11.32 -5.81 -7.40
C ASN A 76 -11.51 -5.22 -6.00
N LEU A 77 -11.15 -3.95 -5.81
CA LEU A 77 -11.32 -3.22 -4.55
C LEU A 77 -12.80 -3.12 -4.17
N LYS A 78 -13.67 -2.74 -5.10
CA LYS A 78 -15.13 -2.66 -4.86
C LYS A 78 -15.69 -4.01 -4.40
N ILE A 79 -15.31 -5.11 -5.04
CA ILE A 79 -15.75 -6.47 -4.66
C ILE A 79 -15.25 -6.83 -3.25
N ALA A 80 -13.99 -6.56 -2.94
CA ALA A 80 -13.43 -6.85 -1.61
C ALA A 80 -14.06 -5.98 -0.52
N ILE A 81 -14.27 -4.69 -0.78
CA ILE A 81 -14.87 -3.75 0.17
C ILE A 81 -16.29 -4.13 0.50
N HIS A 82 -17.07 -4.64 -0.45
CA HIS A 82 -18.40 -5.16 -0.18
C HIS A 82 -18.41 -6.32 0.85
N LYS A 83 -17.27 -7.00 1.06
CA LYS A 83 -17.11 -8.04 2.10
C LYS A 83 -16.59 -7.52 3.43
N LEU A 84 -16.08 -6.28 3.47
CA LEU A 84 -15.40 -5.72 4.63
C LEU A 84 -16.11 -4.51 5.22
N ASN A 85 -16.75 -3.67 4.40
CA ASN A 85 -17.38 -2.44 4.86
C ASN A 85 -18.49 -2.73 5.87
N GLY A 86 -18.40 -2.14 7.05
CA GLY A 86 -19.35 -2.34 8.14
C GLY A 86 -18.99 -3.49 9.07
N ILE A 87 -17.87 -4.20 8.87
CA ILE A 87 -17.45 -5.24 9.82
C ILE A 87 -17.15 -4.61 11.19
N VAL A 88 -17.69 -5.22 12.24
CA VAL A 88 -17.45 -4.84 13.63
C VAL A 88 -16.55 -5.87 14.30
N ILE A 89 -15.44 -5.40 14.88
CA ILE A 89 -14.56 -6.20 15.74
C ILE A 89 -14.98 -5.97 17.19
N GLN A 90 -15.67 -6.95 17.79
CA GLN A 90 -16.02 -6.90 19.21
C GLN A 90 -14.78 -7.08 20.10
N PRO A 91 -14.83 -6.66 21.39
CA PRO A 91 -13.82 -6.99 22.37
C PRO A 91 -13.43 -8.47 22.35
N GLY A 92 -12.13 -8.74 22.21
CA GLY A 92 -11.55 -10.09 22.12
C GLY A 92 -11.61 -10.74 20.73
N GLU A 93 -12.29 -10.15 19.75
CA GLU A 93 -12.34 -10.67 18.38
C GLU A 93 -11.15 -10.24 17.53
N THR A 94 -10.92 -10.97 16.45
CA THR A 94 -9.87 -10.74 15.47
C THR A 94 -10.47 -10.56 14.07
N PHE A 95 -10.22 -9.41 13.46
CA PHE A 95 -10.36 -9.21 12.02
C PHE A 95 -9.29 -10.02 11.29
N SER A 96 -9.68 -10.73 10.23
CA SER A 96 -8.77 -11.42 9.32
C SER A 96 -9.18 -11.09 7.89
N TYR A 97 -8.28 -10.38 7.21
CA TYR A 97 -8.53 -9.83 5.88
C TYR A 97 -8.98 -10.92 4.89
N TRP A 98 -8.23 -12.01 4.80
CA TRP A 98 -8.56 -13.10 3.88
C TRP A 98 -9.67 -14.02 4.35
N LYS A 99 -9.94 -14.11 5.67
CA LYS A 99 -11.09 -14.89 6.15
C LYS A 99 -12.40 -14.24 5.74
N LEU A 100 -12.47 -12.91 5.80
CA LEU A 100 -13.65 -12.13 5.41
C LEU A 100 -13.81 -12.04 3.88
N ILE A 101 -12.75 -11.73 3.13
CA ILE A 101 -12.83 -11.62 1.66
C ILE A 101 -12.98 -13.01 0.99
N GLY A 102 -12.27 -14.00 1.52
CA GLY A 102 -12.14 -15.32 0.89
C GLY A 102 -11.28 -15.31 -0.38
N HIS A 103 -11.24 -16.44 -1.09
CA HIS A 103 -10.40 -16.59 -2.29
C HIS A 103 -10.88 -15.67 -3.42
N PRO A 104 -10.04 -14.77 -3.95
CA PRO A 104 -10.36 -13.99 -5.15
C PRO A 104 -10.35 -14.91 -6.39
N THR A 105 -11.47 -14.98 -7.10
CA THR A 105 -11.61 -15.82 -8.31
C THR A 105 -12.40 -15.09 -9.39
N ARG A 106 -12.17 -15.43 -10.66
CA ARG A 106 -12.95 -14.89 -11.79
C ARG A 106 -14.46 -15.11 -11.61
N ARG A 107 -14.87 -16.27 -11.09
CA ARG A 107 -16.28 -16.60 -10.80
C ARG A 107 -16.93 -15.62 -9.82
N LYS A 108 -16.16 -15.01 -8.91
CA LYS A 108 -16.64 -13.98 -7.98
C LYS A 108 -16.56 -12.56 -8.55
N GLY A 109 -16.25 -12.42 -9.84
CA GLY A 109 -16.12 -11.13 -10.52
C GLY A 109 -14.74 -10.50 -10.44
N TYR A 110 -13.76 -11.11 -9.76
CA TYR A 110 -12.40 -10.55 -9.69
C TYR A 110 -11.73 -10.59 -11.06
N THR A 111 -11.11 -9.47 -11.43
CA THR A 111 -10.42 -9.25 -12.69
C THR A 111 -8.91 -9.40 -12.52
N SER A 112 -8.21 -9.53 -13.66
CA SER A 112 -6.75 -9.54 -13.68
C SER A 112 -6.22 -8.14 -13.37
N GLY A 113 -5.35 -8.00 -12.38
CA GLY A 113 -4.70 -6.75 -12.02
C GLY A 113 -3.21 -6.96 -11.78
N MET A 114 -2.52 -5.88 -11.43
CA MET A 114 -1.09 -5.93 -11.15
C MET A 114 -0.81 -6.66 -9.83
N ILE A 115 0.08 -7.66 -9.86
CA ILE A 115 0.59 -8.37 -8.69
C ILE A 115 2.11 -8.28 -8.68
N LEU A 116 2.68 -7.79 -7.58
CA LEU A 116 4.13 -7.76 -7.38
C LEU A 116 4.67 -9.18 -7.17
N HIS A 117 5.76 -9.52 -7.86
CA HIS A 117 6.35 -10.84 -7.88
C HIS A 117 7.87 -10.75 -8.12
N TYR A 118 8.67 -11.11 -7.11
CA TYR A 118 10.15 -11.09 -7.18
C TYR A 118 10.76 -9.79 -7.74
N GLY A 119 10.31 -8.64 -7.24
CA GLY A 119 10.84 -7.34 -7.66
C GLY A 119 10.31 -6.84 -9.00
N THR A 120 9.48 -7.61 -9.69
CA THR A 120 8.74 -7.18 -10.88
C THR A 120 7.23 -7.24 -10.62
N PHE A 121 6.41 -6.98 -11.63
CA PHE A 121 4.98 -7.19 -11.57
C PHE A 121 4.54 -8.18 -12.66
N LYS A 122 3.41 -8.85 -12.41
CA LYS A 122 2.73 -9.71 -13.39
C LYS A 122 1.21 -9.57 -13.27
N PRO A 123 0.45 -9.85 -14.34
CA PRO A 123 -1.00 -9.93 -14.24
C PRO A 123 -1.44 -11.12 -13.38
N GLY A 124 -2.44 -10.91 -12.54
CA GLY A 124 -3.10 -11.98 -11.80
C GLY A 124 -4.44 -11.58 -11.20
N ILE A 125 -5.27 -12.57 -10.89
CA ILE A 125 -6.63 -12.35 -10.38
C ILE A 125 -6.62 -11.72 -9.00
N GLY A 126 -7.42 -10.67 -8.81
CA GLY A 126 -7.45 -9.91 -7.56
C GLY A 126 -6.24 -9.00 -7.39
N GLY A 127 -5.55 -8.65 -8.48
CA GLY A 127 -4.44 -7.72 -8.44
C GLY A 127 -4.86 -6.34 -7.90
N GLY A 128 -3.94 -5.72 -7.16
CA GLY A 128 -4.15 -4.42 -6.50
C GLY A 128 -4.85 -4.45 -5.14
N LEU A 129 -5.29 -5.61 -4.64
CA LEU A 129 -5.91 -5.74 -3.30
C LEU A 129 -4.96 -5.39 -2.14
N CYS A 130 -3.64 -5.38 -2.35
CA CYS A 130 -2.69 -4.92 -1.34
C CYS A 130 -2.88 -3.43 -0.98
N GLN A 131 -3.45 -2.62 -1.88
CA GLN A 131 -3.74 -1.21 -1.57
C GLN A 131 -4.75 -1.09 -0.41
N LEU A 132 -5.73 -2.00 -0.36
CA LEU A 132 -6.73 -2.02 0.70
C LEU A 132 -6.15 -2.50 2.03
N SER A 133 -5.31 -3.55 2.03
CA SER A 133 -4.64 -3.99 3.25
C SER A 133 -3.65 -2.94 3.78
N ASN A 134 -2.95 -2.21 2.90
CA ASN A 134 -2.11 -1.08 3.29
C ASN A 134 -2.93 0.01 3.98
N LEU A 135 -4.07 0.40 3.39
CA LEU A 135 -4.97 1.39 3.98
C LEU A 135 -5.45 0.95 5.37
N ILE A 136 -5.98 -0.29 5.49
CA ILE A 136 -6.52 -0.81 6.75
C ILE A 136 -5.42 -0.86 7.81
N TYR A 137 -4.23 -1.35 7.46
CA TYR A 137 -3.10 -1.37 8.38
C TYR A 137 -2.73 0.03 8.84
N TRP A 138 -2.61 0.99 7.92
CA TRP A 138 -2.26 2.37 8.24
C TRP A 138 -3.24 3.02 9.22
N ILE A 139 -4.56 2.98 8.94
CA ILE A 139 -5.55 3.54 9.87
C ILE A 139 -5.58 2.80 11.21
N THR A 140 -5.23 1.51 11.23
CA THR A 140 -5.18 0.73 12.48
C THR A 140 -4.08 1.21 13.42
N LEU A 141 -2.94 1.67 12.88
CA LEU A 141 -1.84 2.20 13.71
C LEU A 141 -2.26 3.43 14.51
N HIS A 142 -3.28 4.15 14.05
CA HIS A 142 -3.87 5.31 14.72
C HIS A 142 -5.04 4.96 15.66
N THR A 143 -5.10 3.71 16.16
CA THR A 143 -6.15 3.26 17.09
C THR A 143 -5.55 2.42 18.20
N SER A 144 -6.32 2.18 19.27
CA SER A 144 -6.00 1.18 20.30
C SER A 144 -6.04 -0.28 19.83
N LEU A 145 -6.42 -0.57 18.58
CA LEU A 145 -6.43 -1.93 18.06
C LEU A 145 -5.01 -2.48 17.93
N THR A 146 -4.87 -3.80 18.07
CA THR A 146 -3.56 -4.47 18.01
C THR A 146 -3.41 -5.23 16.70
N VAL A 147 -2.41 -4.89 15.89
CA VAL A 147 -2.06 -5.69 14.71
C VAL A 147 -1.35 -6.96 15.17
N THR A 148 -1.97 -8.12 14.95
CA THR A 148 -1.45 -9.43 15.39
C THR A 148 -0.78 -10.22 14.27
N GLU A 149 -1.05 -9.85 13.01
CA GLU A 149 -0.33 -10.39 11.86
C GLU A 149 -0.18 -9.30 10.80
N ARG A 150 1.07 -9.09 10.36
CA ARG A 150 1.42 -8.21 9.24
C ARG A 150 2.63 -8.79 8.52
N HIS A 151 2.60 -8.75 7.20
CA HIS A 151 3.74 -9.12 6.36
C HIS A 151 4.27 -7.90 5.61
N ARG A 152 5.60 -7.81 5.46
CA ARG A 152 6.26 -6.75 4.70
C ARG A 152 6.49 -7.13 3.25
N HIS A 153 6.63 -6.15 2.37
CA HIS A 153 7.15 -6.39 1.03
C HIS A 153 8.65 -6.67 1.13
N SER A 154 9.12 -7.71 0.45
CA SER A 154 10.55 -8.04 0.36
C SER A 154 11.30 -7.16 -0.65
N TYR A 155 10.57 -6.46 -1.52
CA TYR A 155 11.13 -5.64 -2.60
C TYR A 155 10.54 -4.23 -2.53
N ASP A 156 11.40 -3.21 -2.55
CA ASP A 156 11.04 -1.81 -2.73
C ASP A 156 11.11 -1.50 -4.24
N VAL A 157 9.93 -1.56 -4.88
CA VAL A 157 9.80 -1.49 -6.34
C VAL A 157 9.61 -0.07 -6.87
N PHE A 158 9.24 0.89 -6.01
CA PHE A 158 8.94 2.26 -6.43
C PHE A 158 9.84 3.24 -5.67
N PRO A 159 10.58 4.12 -6.37
CA PRO A 159 11.37 5.16 -5.74
C PRO A 159 10.49 6.17 -4.99
N ASP A 160 11.10 6.90 -4.06
CA ASP A 160 10.44 7.91 -3.22
C ASP A 160 10.08 9.17 -4.03
N ALA A 161 9.09 9.08 -4.90
CA ALA A 161 8.43 10.27 -5.42
C ALA A 161 7.25 10.63 -4.50
N ASN A 162 7.37 11.72 -3.73
CA ASN A 162 6.31 12.32 -2.92
C ASN A 162 5.62 11.35 -1.94
N ARG A 163 6.41 10.58 -1.17
CA ARG A 163 5.87 9.67 -0.16
C ARG A 163 5.37 10.45 1.06
N THR A 164 4.09 10.31 1.38
CA THR A 164 3.44 10.96 2.55
C THR A 164 3.44 10.11 3.81
N GLN A 165 3.86 8.84 3.72
CA GLN A 165 3.88 7.88 4.84
C GLN A 165 5.30 7.31 5.02
N PRO A 166 5.69 6.87 6.22
CA PRO A 166 6.94 6.16 6.44
C PRO A 166 7.16 5.00 5.46
N PHE A 167 8.43 4.69 5.14
CA PHE A 167 8.75 3.50 4.36
C PHE A 167 8.22 2.24 5.06
N GLY A 168 7.65 1.30 4.30
CA GLY A 168 7.16 0.04 4.85
C GLY A 168 5.92 0.18 5.75
N SER A 169 5.20 1.29 5.66
CA SER A 169 3.88 1.53 6.29
C SER A 169 2.72 0.69 5.72
N GLY A 170 3.00 -0.22 4.79
CA GLY A 170 2.02 -1.13 4.20
C GLY A 170 2.01 -2.54 4.81
N ALA A 171 0.94 -3.30 4.50
CA ALA A 171 0.78 -4.71 4.82
C ALA A 171 0.58 -5.52 3.54
N THR A 172 1.56 -6.36 3.21
CA THR A 172 1.49 -7.31 2.10
C THR A 172 0.51 -8.42 2.42
N CYS A 173 -0.39 -8.72 1.48
CA CYS A 173 -1.35 -9.81 1.62
C CYS A 173 -1.30 -10.73 0.39
N ALA A 174 -1.39 -12.04 0.62
CA ALA A 174 -1.48 -13.07 -0.42
C ALA A 174 -2.40 -14.20 0.03
N TYR A 175 -3.46 -14.46 -0.74
CA TYR A 175 -4.50 -15.37 -0.31
C TYR A 175 -3.97 -16.81 -0.13
N ASN A 176 -4.16 -17.45 1.02
CA ASN A 176 -4.75 -16.98 2.28
C ASN A 176 -3.72 -16.87 3.41
N TYR A 177 -2.46 -17.23 3.18
CA TYR A 177 -1.51 -17.46 4.26
C TYR A 177 -0.68 -16.23 4.64
N LEU A 178 -0.55 -15.23 3.76
CA LEU A 178 -0.05 -13.90 4.14
C LEU A 178 -1.27 -13.01 4.37
N ASP A 179 -1.64 -12.84 5.62
CA ASP A 179 -2.87 -12.17 6.05
C ASP A 179 -2.57 -10.89 6.83
N LEU A 180 -3.56 -10.00 6.92
CA LEU A 180 -3.57 -8.90 7.86
C LEU A 180 -4.57 -9.25 8.95
N GLN A 181 -4.09 -9.43 10.19
CA GLN A 181 -4.93 -9.70 11.34
C GLN A 181 -4.84 -8.58 12.36
N VAL A 182 -6.01 -8.13 12.83
CA VAL A 182 -6.15 -7.05 13.81
C VAL A 182 -7.05 -7.56 14.93
N LYS A 183 -6.56 -7.54 16.15
CA LYS A 183 -7.30 -7.97 17.34
C LYS A 183 -7.77 -6.75 18.11
N ASN A 184 -9.02 -6.78 18.54
CA ASN A 184 -9.54 -5.81 19.48
C ASN A 184 -9.26 -6.29 20.91
N ASN A 185 -8.22 -5.76 21.53
CA ASN A 185 -7.90 -6.00 22.95
C ASN A 185 -8.55 -4.96 23.88
N THR A 186 -9.37 -4.06 23.34
CA THR A 186 -10.08 -3.02 24.12
C THR A 186 -11.45 -3.52 24.56
N ASN A 187 -12.16 -2.70 25.34
CA ASN A 187 -13.55 -2.95 25.74
C ASN A 187 -14.58 -2.29 24.82
N THR A 188 -14.13 -1.64 23.74
CA THR A 188 -14.99 -0.88 22.82
C THR A 188 -15.09 -1.58 21.47
N PRO A 189 -16.28 -1.77 20.89
CA PRO A 189 -16.39 -2.31 19.53
C PRO A 189 -15.88 -1.31 18.48
N TYR A 190 -15.09 -1.79 17.53
CA TYR A 190 -14.62 -1.00 16.40
C TYR A 190 -15.29 -1.44 15.11
N GLN A 191 -15.78 -0.51 14.32
CA GLN A 191 -16.35 -0.77 13.00
C GLN A 191 -15.39 -0.26 11.92
N LEU A 192 -15.10 -1.11 10.94
CA LEU A 192 -14.36 -0.72 9.75
C LEU A 192 -15.32 -0.16 8.72
N TRP A 193 -15.14 1.09 8.33
CA TRP A 193 -15.91 1.75 7.29
C TRP A 193 -15.02 2.00 6.08
N LEU A 194 -15.46 1.60 4.90
CA LEU A 194 -14.66 1.61 3.67
C LEU A 194 -15.50 2.11 2.52
N ASN A 195 -14.91 2.99 1.71
CA ASN A 195 -15.57 3.53 0.53
C ASN A 195 -14.59 3.69 -0.63
N VAL A 196 -15.09 3.54 -1.86
CA VAL A 196 -14.38 3.85 -3.09
C VAL A 196 -15.11 5.01 -3.75
N THR A 197 -14.49 6.19 -3.73
CA THR A 197 -14.96 7.34 -4.49
C THR A 197 -14.39 7.29 -5.91
N ASP A 198 -14.63 8.32 -6.72
CA ASP A 198 -14.10 8.39 -8.07
C ASP A 198 -12.56 8.37 -8.08
N ASN A 199 -11.95 9.08 -7.14
CA ASN A 199 -10.50 9.30 -7.12
C ASN A 199 -9.79 8.60 -5.96
N HIS A 200 -10.49 8.25 -4.89
CA HIS A 200 -9.87 7.77 -3.65
C HIS A 200 -10.49 6.48 -3.11
N LEU A 201 -9.63 5.64 -2.57
CA LEU A 201 -10.01 4.61 -1.61
C LEU A 201 -9.94 5.24 -0.21
N VAL A 202 -11.05 5.24 0.51
CA VAL A 202 -11.21 5.84 1.84
C VAL A 202 -11.47 4.75 2.86
N GLY A 203 -10.82 4.85 4.02
CA GLY A 203 -11.03 3.92 5.12
C GLY A 203 -11.05 4.64 6.46
N GLU A 204 -11.91 4.14 7.33
CA GLU A 204 -12.11 4.68 8.67
C GLU A 204 -12.29 3.57 9.69
N TRP A 205 -11.70 3.76 10.87
CA TRP A 205 -12.12 3.06 12.08
C TRP A 205 -13.10 3.93 12.84
N ARG A 206 -14.25 3.36 13.22
CA ARG A 206 -15.33 4.08 13.91
C ARG A 206 -15.77 3.36 15.18
N THR A 207 -16.22 4.11 16.17
CA THR A 207 -16.67 3.63 17.48
C THR A 207 -17.94 4.38 17.93
N ASN A 208 -18.65 3.82 18.91
CA ASN A 208 -19.84 4.47 19.50
C ASN A 208 -19.51 5.41 20.67
N ILE A 209 -18.27 5.38 21.14
CA ILE A 209 -17.74 6.28 22.16
C ILE A 209 -16.47 6.94 21.63
N PRO A 210 -16.18 8.20 21.98
CA PRO A 210 -14.93 8.84 21.57
C PRO A 210 -13.73 8.11 22.19
N GLU A 211 -12.63 8.06 21.44
CA GLU A 211 -11.35 7.58 21.95
C GLU A 211 -10.57 8.76 22.52
N MET A 212 -10.04 8.57 23.74
CA MET A 212 -9.26 9.61 24.43
C MET A 212 -7.79 9.59 24.03
N MET A 213 -7.31 8.47 23.47
CA MET A 213 -5.92 8.33 23.05
C MET A 213 -5.74 8.80 21.61
N SER A 214 -4.60 9.43 21.34
CA SER A 214 -4.18 9.78 19.99
C SER A 214 -2.78 9.23 19.71
N TYR A 215 -2.46 9.07 18.42
CA TYR A 215 -1.27 8.35 17.97
C TYR A 215 -0.55 9.10 16.85
N GLU A 216 0.75 9.33 17.03
CA GLU A 216 1.64 9.93 16.02
C GLU A 216 2.62 8.85 15.52
N ILE A 217 2.51 8.48 14.24
CA ILE A 217 3.35 7.45 13.62
C ILE A 217 4.56 8.12 12.98
N TYR A 218 5.75 7.59 13.26
CA TYR A 218 7.01 8.13 12.73
C TYR A 218 8.03 7.01 12.49
N GLN A 219 9.11 7.36 11.78
CA GLN A 219 10.19 6.42 11.45
C GLN A 219 11.48 6.74 12.20
N LYS A 220 12.23 5.69 12.56
CA LYS A 220 13.61 5.75 13.06
C LYS A 220 14.53 4.90 12.16
N ASP A 221 15.83 5.11 12.32
CA ASP A 221 16.90 4.28 11.74
C ASP A 221 16.78 4.04 10.23
N HIS A 222 16.30 5.05 9.49
CA HIS A 222 16.21 4.95 8.04
C HIS A 222 17.62 4.94 7.44
N LYS A 223 17.95 3.84 6.76
CA LYS A 223 19.25 3.66 6.11
C LYS A 223 19.12 2.82 4.86
N ILE A 224 20.06 3.00 3.94
CA ILE A 224 20.25 2.15 2.77
C ILE A 224 21.63 1.52 2.88
N THR A 225 21.70 0.20 2.78
CA THR A 225 22.96 -0.55 2.77
C THR A 225 23.20 -1.15 1.39
N HIS A 226 24.47 -1.27 1.03
CA HIS A 226 24.89 -2.02 -0.14
C HIS A 226 25.34 -3.41 0.30
N GLU A 227 24.70 -4.45 -0.23
CA GLU A 227 24.97 -5.84 0.08
C GLU A 227 26.13 -6.38 -0.76
N THR A 228 26.88 -7.34 -0.22
CA THR A 228 28.08 -7.92 -0.87
C THR A 228 27.82 -8.57 -2.22
N TRP A 229 26.58 -8.93 -2.52
CA TRP A 229 26.17 -9.52 -3.79
C TRP A 229 25.69 -8.49 -4.83
N GLY A 230 25.78 -7.18 -4.52
CA GLY A 230 25.54 -6.07 -5.44
C GLY A 230 24.15 -5.44 -5.39
N GLY A 231 23.30 -5.80 -4.41
CA GLY A 231 21.97 -5.22 -4.23
C GLY A 231 21.95 -4.14 -3.15
N TYR A 232 21.00 -3.20 -3.23
CA TYR A 232 20.76 -2.23 -2.16
C TYR A 232 19.57 -2.65 -1.30
N VAL A 233 19.71 -2.59 0.02
CA VAL A 233 18.61 -2.86 0.95
C VAL A 233 18.26 -1.58 1.70
N ARG A 234 16.96 -1.26 1.71
CA ARG A 234 16.44 -0.17 2.51
C ARG A 234 15.90 -0.70 3.83
N HIS A 235 16.30 -0.06 4.92
CA HIS A 235 15.89 -0.39 6.27
C HIS A 235 15.22 0.81 6.93
N ASN A 236 14.22 0.54 7.77
CA ASN A 236 13.76 1.48 8.79
C ASN A 236 13.01 0.71 9.90
N THR A 237 12.77 1.41 10.99
CA THR A 237 11.83 1.01 12.04
C THR A 237 10.70 2.02 12.10
N ILE A 238 9.49 1.54 12.39
CA ILE A 238 8.30 2.37 12.59
C ILE A 238 7.93 2.29 14.07
N TYR A 239 7.69 3.47 14.65
CA TYR A 239 7.22 3.65 16.01
C TYR A 239 5.93 4.47 16.00
N ARG A 240 5.19 4.43 17.11
CA ARG A 240 4.12 5.38 17.37
C ARG A 240 4.23 5.96 18.77
N LYS A 241 4.11 7.27 18.88
CA LYS A 241 3.88 7.94 20.16
C LYS A 241 2.41 7.82 20.52
N VAL A 242 2.13 7.53 21.79
CA VAL A 242 0.78 7.44 22.35
C VAL A 242 0.55 8.63 23.24
N PHE A 243 -0.50 9.41 22.99
CA PHE A 243 -0.87 10.56 23.79
C PHE A 243 -2.22 10.34 24.46
N ASN A 244 -2.41 10.91 25.65
CA ASN A 244 -3.72 10.96 26.31
C ASN A 244 -4.59 12.12 25.78
N GLY A 245 -5.79 12.28 26.36
CA GLY A 245 -6.72 13.35 25.98
C GLY A 245 -6.26 14.76 26.34
N GLN A 246 -5.22 14.88 27.17
CA GLN A 246 -4.55 16.14 27.53
C GLN A 246 -3.30 16.41 26.67
N ASN A 247 -3.07 15.58 25.64
CA ASN A 247 -1.90 15.63 24.75
C ASN A 247 -0.55 15.38 25.47
N GLU A 248 -0.59 14.68 26.60
CA GLU A 248 0.63 14.23 27.29
C GLU A 248 1.10 12.91 26.68
N LEU A 249 2.40 12.81 26.42
CA LEU A 249 3.02 11.59 25.90
C LEU A 249 3.00 10.50 26.98
N LEU A 250 2.28 9.41 26.72
CA LEU A 250 2.19 8.24 27.59
C LEU A 250 3.24 7.18 27.26
N ASP A 251 3.49 6.93 25.97
CA ASP A 251 4.36 5.85 25.53
C ASP A 251 4.96 6.11 24.12
N ASP A 252 6.02 5.38 23.80
CA ASP A 252 6.68 5.32 22.49
C ASP A 252 6.83 3.85 22.05
N GLU A 253 5.81 3.35 21.35
CA GLU A 253 5.68 1.94 21.04
C GLU A 253 6.38 1.56 19.73
N TYR A 254 7.16 0.48 19.76
CA TYR A 254 7.67 -0.16 18.55
C TYR A 254 6.53 -0.84 17.78
N ILE A 255 6.43 -0.56 16.48
CA ILE A 255 5.41 -1.16 15.60
C ILE A 255 6.00 -2.25 14.73
N THR A 256 7.01 -1.92 13.91
CA THR A 256 7.56 -2.88 12.96
C THR A 256 8.92 -2.42 12.43
N GLU A 257 9.66 -3.38 11.89
CA GLU A 257 10.92 -3.17 11.21
C GLU A 257 10.80 -3.63 9.75
N ASN A 258 11.25 -2.79 8.84
CA ASN A 258 11.21 -3.07 7.42
C ASN A 258 12.62 -3.23 6.87
N HIS A 259 12.77 -4.27 6.04
CA HIS A 259 13.91 -4.46 5.17
C HIS A 259 13.35 -4.86 3.82
N ALA A 260 13.69 -4.10 2.77
CA ALA A 260 13.32 -4.47 1.42
C ALA A 260 14.48 -4.24 0.46
N LEU A 261 14.61 -5.17 -0.47
CA LEU A 261 15.55 -5.05 -1.58
C LEU A 261 15.07 -3.97 -2.55
N MET A 262 15.89 -2.96 -2.78
CA MET A 262 15.59 -1.89 -3.73
C MET A 262 15.73 -2.42 -5.15
N MET A 263 14.70 -2.17 -5.98
CA MET A 263 14.69 -2.53 -7.41
C MET A 263 15.08 -1.36 -8.31
N TYR A 264 15.54 -0.27 -7.70
CA TYR A 264 16.05 0.93 -8.34
C TYR A 264 17.37 1.33 -7.67
N ASN A 265 18.21 2.08 -8.39
CA ASN A 265 19.48 2.52 -7.86
C ASN A 265 19.28 3.79 -7.01
N PRO A 266 19.59 3.79 -5.71
CA PRO A 266 19.42 4.96 -4.84
C PRO A 266 20.27 6.17 -5.25
N LEU A 267 21.30 5.98 -6.06
CA LEU A 267 22.22 7.03 -6.51
C LEU A 267 21.76 7.73 -7.79
N LEU A 268 20.74 7.21 -8.47
CA LEU A 268 20.17 7.87 -9.64
C LEU A 268 19.09 8.84 -9.18
N SER A 269 19.15 10.10 -9.64
CA SER A 269 18.03 11.02 -9.48
C SER A 269 16.83 10.44 -10.22
N HIS A 270 15.76 10.17 -9.49
CA HIS A 270 14.48 9.87 -10.10
C HIS A 270 13.78 11.20 -10.32
N THR A 271 13.77 11.63 -11.58
CA THR A 271 13.07 12.82 -12.07
C THR A 271 11.67 12.86 -11.45
N SER A 272 11.36 13.96 -10.77
CA SER A 272 10.07 14.09 -10.08
C SER A 272 8.94 14.15 -11.12
N TYR A 273 7.70 13.85 -10.72
CA TYR A 273 6.57 13.85 -11.65
C TYR A 273 6.36 15.23 -12.31
N ASP A 274 6.64 16.30 -11.55
CA ASP A 274 6.54 17.69 -12.01
C ASP A 274 7.59 17.99 -13.11
N ASP A 275 8.77 17.37 -13.03
CA ASP A 275 9.82 17.51 -14.05
C ASP A 275 9.44 16.82 -15.37
N ILE A 276 8.64 15.74 -15.34
CA ILE A 276 8.24 14.99 -16.55
C ILE A 276 7.12 15.72 -17.30
N GLU A 277 6.18 16.34 -16.58
CA GLU A 277 5.09 17.12 -17.18
C GLU A 277 5.67 18.36 -17.89
N ASN A 278 6.58 19.07 -17.23
CA ASN A 278 7.30 20.21 -17.82
C ASN A 278 8.14 19.79 -19.05
N HIS A 279 8.81 18.63 -19.00
CA HIS A 279 9.64 18.16 -20.11
C HIS A 279 8.81 17.67 -21.32
N GLN A 280 7.61 17.10 -21.08
CA GLN A 280 6.68 16.73 -22.16
C GLN A 280 6.04 17.95 -22.80
N ASP A 281 5.69 18.97 -22.02
CA ASP A 281 5.17 20.24 -22.54
C ASP A 281 6.24 21.01 -23.31
N TYR A 282 7.48 21.04 -22.82
CA TYR A 282 8.62 21.60 -23.55
C TYR A 282 8.82 20.92 -24.90
N GLU A 283 8.90 19.58 -24.94
CA GLU A 283 9.08 18.83 -26.19
C GLU A 283 7.90 19.00 -27.14
N SER A 284 6.66 19.05 -26.64
CA SER A 284 5.47 19.31 -27.46
C SER A 284 5.49 20.71 -28.07
N ASN A 285 5.81 21.72 -27.27
CA ASN A 285 5.90 23.11 -27.70
C ASN A 285 7.07 23.33 -28.68
N LEU A 286 8.21 22.70 -28.45
CA LEU A 286 9.37 22.75 -29.34
C LEU A 286 9.05 22.09 -30.69
N ASN A 287 8.38 20.93 -30.70
CA ASN A 287 7.93 20.27 -31.93
C ASN A 287 6.86 21.06 -32.70
N GLN A 288 6.07 21.88 -32.00
CA GLN A 288 5.16 22.83 -32.66
C GLN A 288 5.93 23.99 -33.27
N LEU A 289 6.94 24.52 -32.57
CA LEU A 289 7.80 25.59 -33.06
C LEU A 289 8.60 25.16 -34.31
N HIS A 290 9.11 23.92 -34.33
CA HIS A 290 9.77 23.32 -35.48
C HIS A 290 8.87 23.26 -36.71
N ARG A 291 7.61 22.82 -36.55
CA ARG A 291 6.64 22.77 -37.65
C ARG A 291 6.32 24.14 -38.23
N LEU A 292 6.19 25.16 -37.38
CA LEU A 292 5.97 26.54 -37.84
C LEU A 292 7.15 27.08 -38.66
N LEU A 293 8.39 26.69 -38.33
CA LEU A 293 9.57 27.04 -39.11
C LEU A 293 9.61 26.28 -40.45
N GLU A 294 9.33 24.98 -40.43
CA GLU A 294 9.29 24.13 -41.65
C GLU A 294 8.21 24.60 -42.64
N ASP A 295 7.06 25.05 -42.13
CA ASP A 295 5.96 25.60 -42.93
C ASP A 295 6.22 27.07 -43.39
N ASN A 296 7.41 27.63 -43.09
CA ASN A 296 7.79 29.04 -43.33
C ASN A 296 6.81 30.07 -42.73
N ILE A 297 6.12 29.71 -41.65
CA ILE A 297 5.17 30.60 -40.94
C ILE A 297 5.92 31.60 -40.06
N ILE A 298 7.08 31.23 -39.52
CA ILE A 298 7.97 32.07 -38.72
C ILE A 298 9.36 32.13 -39.33
N SER A 299 10.10 33.22 -39.10
CA SER A 299 11.49 33.34 -39.54
C SER A 299 12.44 32.56 -38.62
N GLU A 300 13.63 32.24 -39.12
CA GLU A 300 14.66 31.53 -38.35
C GLU A 300 15.12 32.34 -37.12
N GLU A 301 15.15 33.66 -37.22
CA GLU A 301 15.45 34.58 -36.11
C GLU A 301 14.34 34.57 -35.04
N GLU A 302 13.08 34.51 -35.45
CA GLU A 302 11.93 34.41 -34.55
C GLU A 302 11.85 33.03 -33.87
N TYR A 303 12.23 31.97 -34.58
CA TYR A 303 12.32 30.61 -34.03
C TYR A 303 13.38 30.53 -32.91
N GLN A 304 14.58 31.09 -33.10
CA GLN A 304 15.62 31.04 -32.07
C GLN A 304 15.20 31.77 -30.81
N LYS A 305 14.56 32.94 -30.95
CA LYS A 305 14.05 33.72 -29.82
C LYS A 305 12.99 32.94 -29.02
N LYS A 306 11.98 32.38 -29.71
CA LYS A 306 10.91 31.61 -29.04
C LYS A 306 11.40 30.31 -28.42
N LYS A 307 12.44 29.68 -28.98
CA LYS A 307 13.10 28.52 -28.40
C LYS A 307 13.85 28.87 -27.12
N GLU A 308 14.52 30.03 -27.09
CA GLU A 308 15.21 30.52 -25.90
C GLU A 308 14.22 30.92 -24.80
N ASP A 309 13.08 31.51 -25.15
CA ASP A 309 11.98 31.78 -24.21
C ASP A 309 11.40 30.48 -23.61
N LEU A 310 11.26 29.40 -24.41
CA LEU A 310 10.82 28.08 -23.95
C LEU A 310 11.83 27.39 -23.01
N LEU A 311 13.12 27.65 -23.17
CA LEU A 311 14.19 27.11 -22.30
C LEU A 311 14.25 27.82 -20.94
N ASN A 312 13.74 29.05 -20.87
CA ASN A 312 13.79 29.90 -19.67
C ASN A 312 12.46 29.97 -18.90
N ALA A 313 11.40 29.29 -19.38
CA ALA A 313 10.06 29.26 -18.79
C ALA A 313 9.87 28.05 -17.84
#